data_AF-K2QS79-F1
#
_entry.id   AF-K2QS79-F1
#
_cell.length_a   1.000
_cell.length_b   1.000
_cell.length_c   1.000
_cell.angle_alpha   90.00
_cell.angle_beta   90.00
_cell.angle_gamma   90.00
#
_symmetry.space_group_name_H-M   'P 1'
#
loop_
_entity.id
_entity.type
_entity.pdbx_description
1 polymer ?
#
loop_
_entity_poly.entity_id
_entity_poly.type
_entity_poly.pdbx_seq_one_letter_code
_entity_poly.pdbx_strand_id
1 'polypeptide(L)'
;MRLLKLGDDGELSLIERSGDSVPEYAILSHTWGPDGDEVTYDDLMTGAGKHKPGYDKIRFCGNQARIDGLQFFWIDTCCIDKRNNTELSAAINSMFRWYRDATRCYVYLSDVPDPRDPASVAESAFPNSRWFRRGWTLQELVAPSSVQFFSRHSQCLGSKKSRERQIHQITGIAIEALRGNALSHFSRDERLSWAAKRQTTVEEDAAYCLLGIFDIQMPLIYGEGRQKALDRLQRKIRKSLGGPTVPNQAAWIVPFERNPRFTGRKRELAQLEGMLFAKDYTAKAAVVGLGGVGKTQLTLEFLFQTKDKHSDRSIIWIPATNAESLHQGYLDAAQQLGVPGWEDEKEDVKRLVQRHLGKESTGRWLLVFDNADDIDMWIAKARSGLQAGQGSRPLIDYLPKSKQGAILFTTRDRRLAVKLAQQNVMEVPEMGEDAAAQLLEKCLVDSRLVQSRQDTSALLLQLTYLPLAIVQAAAYINENGIEIADYLSLLLDQEEEVIHLLSEEFEDDGRYRNVKNPVATTWLISFEQVRQRDPLAAEYLSFMACVEPKDIPQSLLPPGPTRKKEIEAIGTLSAYSFITKRPIDMALDLHRLVHL
;
A
#
# COMPACT_ATOMS: atom_id res chain seq x y z
N MET A 1 -33.58 -12.78 13.61
CA MET A 1 -34.47 -11.69 13.14
C MET A 1 -35.84 -11.86 13.78
N ARG A 2 -36.53 -10.76 14.08
CA ARG A 2 -37.91 -10.82 14.59
C ARG A 2 -38.91 -10.61 13.46
N LEU A 3 -39.99 -11.36 13.45
CA LEU A 3 -41.08 -11.26 12.49
C LEU A 3 -42.39 -11.00 13.22
N LEU A 4 -43.25 -10.21 12.59
CA LEU A 4 -44.62 -9.98 13.02
C LEU A 4 -45.54 -11.05 12.46
N LYS A 5 -46.56 -11.39 13.23
CA LYS A 5 -47.72 -12.18 12.81
C LYS A 5 -48.98 -11.42 13.19
N LEU A 6 -49.90 -11.30 12.24
CA LEU A 6 -51.24 -10.77 12.47
C LEU A 6 -52.18 -11.95 12.75
N GLY A 7 -52.76 -11.98 13.95
CA GLY A 7 -53.75 -12.98 14.36
C GLY A 7 -55.11 -12.78 13.67
N ASP A 8 -55.97 -13.79 13.74
CA ASP A 8 -57.35 -13.71 13.21
C ASP A 8 -58.22 -12.71 13.99
N ASP A 9 -57.84 -12.42 15.24
CA ASP A 9 -58.40 -11.38 16.10
C ASP A 9 -57.88 -9.96 15.75
N GLY A 10 -56.95 -9.86 14.80
CA GLY A 10 -56.31 -8.60 14.40
C GLY A 10 -55.19 -8.14 15.34
N GLU A 11 -54.81 -8.96 16.34
CA GLU A 11 -53.72 -8.64 17.26
C GLU A 11 -52.37 -9.00 16.66
N LEU A 12 -51.34 -8.22 17.02
CA LEU A 12 -49.97 -8.41 16.55
C LEU A 12 -49.16 -9.20 17.56
N SER A 13 -48.39 -10.16 17.08
CA SER A 13 -47.40 -10.90 17.89
C SER A 13 -46.04 -10.90 17.20
N LEU A 14 -44.97 -10.91 18.00
CA LEU A 14 -43.60 -11.03 17.52
C LEU A 14 -43.10 -12.45 17.75
N ILE A 15 -42.42 -13.00 16.74
CA ILE A 15 -41.66 -14.24 16.86
C ILE A 15 -40.19 -13.97 16.52
N GLU A 16 -39.28 -14.67 17.19
CA GLU A 16 -37.85 -14.61 16.90
C GLU A 16 -37.38 -15.90 16.24
N ARG A 17 -36.68 -15.77 15.12
CA ARG A 17 -36.17 -16.89 14.30
C ARG A 17 -34.73 -16.62 13.84
N SER A 18 -33.95 -17.69 13.68
CA SER A 18 -32.54 -17.63 13.27
C SER A 18 -32.16 -18.77 12.32
N GLY A 19 -31.23 -18.52 11.40
CA GLY A 19 -30.75 -19.50 10.43
C GLY A 19 -31.87 -20.11 9.58
N ASP A 20 -31.83 -21.43 9.37
CA ASP A 20 -32.78 -22.18 8.55
C ASP A 20 -34.21 -22.24 9.12
N SER A 21 -34.46 -21.65 10.30
CA SER A 21 -35.78 -21.61 10.94
C SER A 21 -36.63 -20.39 10.56
N VAL A 22 -36.14 -19.51 9.68
CA VAL A 22 -36.89 -18.33 9.24
C VAL A 22 -37.98 -18.77 8.23
N PRO A 23 -39.28 -18.59 8.54
CA PRO A 23 -40.36 -18.95 7.63
C PRO A 23 -40.45 -17.97 6.46
N GLU A 24 -41.22 -18.32 5.43
CA GLU A 24 -41.60 -17.36 4.38
C GLU A 24 -42.29 -16.13 4.98
N TYR A 25 -41.94 -14.94 4.48
CA TYR A 25 -42.40 -13.68 5.03
C TYR A 25 -42.49 -12.58 3.98
N ALA A 26 -43.37 -11.61 4.24
CA ALA A 26 -43.39 -10.34 3.53
C ALA A 26 -42.48 -9.31 4.23
N ILE A 27 -42.01 -8.31 3.50
CA ILE A 27 -41.23 -7.21 4.05
C ILE A 27 -41.82 -5.86 3.62
N LEU A 28 -41.94 -4.92 4.56
CA LEU A 28 -42.40 -3.57 4.25
C LEU A 28 -41.22 -2.67 3.90
N SER A 29 -41.35 -1.95 2.79
CA SER A 29 -40.52 -0.81 2.45
C SER A 29 -41.37 0.46 2.50
N HIS A 30 -40.93 1.45 3.26
CA HIS A 30 -41.70 2.66 3.46
C HIS A 30 -40.80 3.82 3.87
N THR A 31 -41.32 5.04 3.77
CA THR A 31 -40.66 6.21 4.36
C THR A 31 -41.27 6.52 5.71
N TRP A 32 -40.43 6.84 6.69
CA TRP A 32 -40.89 7.23 8.01
C TRP A 32 -41.63 8.57 7.95
N GLY A 33 -42.62 8.73 8.83
CA GLY A 33 -43.28 9.99 9.12
C GLY A 33 -42.42 10.89 10.02
N PRO A 34 -42.99 12.02 10.47
CA PRO A 34 -42.45 12.83 11.56
C PRO A 34 -42.07 12.02 12.81
N ASP A 35 -41.15 12.57 13.61
CA ASP A 35 -40.70 11.94 14.85
C ASP A 35 -41.88 11.66 15.79
N GLY A 36 -42.00 10.41 16.25
CA GLY A 36 -43.08 9.97 17.13
C GLY A 36 -44.26 9.28 16.41
N ASP A 37 -44.40 9.45 15.10
CA ASP A 37 -45.49 8.84 14.32
C ASP A 37 -45.26 7.35 14.04
N GLU A 38 -44.01 6.90 13.97
CA GLU A 38 -43.70 5.49 13.76
C GLU A 38 -43.87 4.67 15.04
N VAL A 39 -44.37 3.46 14.86
CA VAL A 39 -44.47 2.45 15.92
C VAL A 39 -43.09 1.82 16.08
N THR A 40 -42.53 1.92 17.28
CA THR A 40 -41.24 1.31 17.63
C THR A 40 -41.43 -0.10 18.20
N TYR A 41 -40.32 -0.82 18.40
CA TYR A 41 -40.33 -2.11 19.11
C TYR A 41 -40.95 -1.97 20.52
N ASP A 42 -40.60 -0.92 21.26
CA ASP A 42 -41.11 -0.66 22.61
C ASP A 42 -42.63 -0.39 22.61
N ASP A 43 -43.12 0.36 21.61
CA ASP A 43 -44.55 0.62 21.43
C ASP A 43 -45.35 -0.65 21.16
N LEU A 44 -44.76 -1.63 20.45
CA LEU A 44 -45.39 -2.94 20.23
C LEU A 44 -45.40 -3.77 21.52
N MET A 45 -44.30 -3.80 22.26
CA MET A 45 -44.21 -4.59 23.50
C MET A 45 -45.14 -4.06 24.61
N THR A 46 -45.38 -2.74 24.63
CA THR A 46 -46.26 -2.09 25.60
C THR A 46 -47.71 -1.93 25.12
N GLY A 47 -47.98 -2.17 23.83
CA GLY A 47 -49.28 -1.92 23.20
C GLY A 47 -49.59 -0.44 22.95
N ALA A 48 -48.68 0.48 23.25
CA ALA A 48 -48.86 1.93 23.11
C ALA A 48 -48.91 2.41 21.63
N GLY A 49 -48.49 1.56 20.68
CA GLY A 49 -48.38 1.92 19.27
C GLY A 49 -49.71 2.04 18.50
N LYS A 50 -50.82 1.51 19.01
CA LYS A 50 -52.09 1.39 18.26
C LYS A 50 -52.70 2.73 17.81
N HIS A 51 -52.36 3.82 18.50
CA HIS A 51 -52.87 5.17 18.19
C HIS A 51 -51.93 5.98 17.28
N LYS A 52 -50.73 5.46 16.97
CA LYS A 52 -49.77 6.17 16.15
C LYS A 52 -50.11 6.07 14.66
N PRO A 53 -49.93 7.13 13.86
CA PRO A 53 -50.18 7.09 12.41
C PRO A 53 -49.41 6.00 11.67
N GLY A 54 -48.20 5.65 12.11
CA GLY A 54 -47.40 4.57 11.55
C GLY A 54 -48.03 3.18 11.69
N TYR A 55 -48.98 2.99 12.62
CA TYR A 55 -49.67 1.72 12.82
C TYR A 55 -50.46 1.28 11.59
N ASP A 56 -50.99 2.24 10.80
CA ASP A 56 -51.70 1.93 9.55
C ASP A 56 -50.80 1.22 8.54
N LYS A 57 -49.49 1.52 8.51
CA LYS A 57 -48.52 0.85 7.65
C LYS A 57 -48.32 -0.61 8.07
N ILE A 58 -48.34 -0.87 9.38
CA ILE A 58 -48.24 -2.22 9.95
C ILE A 58 -49.49 -3.04 9.57
N ARG A 59 -50.69 -2.47 9.78
CA ARG A 59 -51.95 -3.12 9.41
C ARG A 59 -52.02 -3.39 7.91
N PHE A 60 -51.61 -2.43 7.09
CA PHE A 60 -51.52 -2.60 5.65
C PHE A 60 -50.61 -3.78 5.30
N CYS A 61 -49.38 -3.83 5.83
CA CYS A 61 -48.43 -4.89 5.52
C CYS A 61 -48.98 -6.27 5.94
N GLY A 62 -49.53 -6.39 7.15
CA GLY A 62 -50.11 -7.64 7.63
C GLY A 62 -51.33 -8.09 6.83
N ASN A 63 -52.22 -7.18 6.47
CA ASN A 63 -53.38 -7.49 5.63
C ASN A 63 -52.97 -7.93 4.22
N GLN A 64 -52.00 -7.25 3.62
CA GLN A 64 -51.50 -7.61 2.29
C GLN A 64 -50.72 -8.92 2.31
N ALA A 65 -49.91 -9.17 3.36
CA ALA A 65 -49.26 -10.46 3.57
C ALA A 65 -50.28 -11.60 3.63
N ARG A 66 -51.37 -11.42 4.40
CA ARG A 66 -52.46 -12.40 4.48
C ARG A 66 -53.15 -12.65 3.14
N ILE A 67 -53.40 -11.61 2.34
CA ILE A 67 -53.96 -11.75 0.98
C ILE A 67 -53.03 -12.60 0.09
N ASP A 68 -51.73 -12.39 0.21
CA ASP A 68 -50.71 -13.13 -0.54
C ASP A 68 -50.35 -14.50 0.08
N GLY A 69 -51.07 -14.93 1.13
CA GLY A 69 -50.87 -16.23 1.79
C GLY A 69 -49.68 -16.32 2.74
N LEU A 70 -49.10 -15.18 3.14
CA LEU A 70 -47.95 -15.08 4.04
C LEU A 70 -48.41 -14.78 5.46
N GLN A 71 -48.06 -15.67 6.40
CA GLN A 71 -48.42 -15.50 7.81
C GLN A 71 -47.52 -14.49 8.55
N PHE A 72 -46.28 -14.34 8.09
CA PHE A 72 -45.28 -13.52 8.76
C PHE A 72 -44.86 -12.34 7.90
N PHE A 73 -44.51 -11.23 8.55
CA PHE A 73 -43.98 -10.06 7.87
C PHE A 73 -42.98 -9.28 8.73
N TRP A 74 -42.16 -8.45 8.09
CA TRP A 74 -41.09 -7.69 8.73
C TRP A 74 -41.20 -6.20 8.45
N ILE A 75 -40.93 -5.38 9.47
CA ILE A 75 -40.91 -3.91 9.40
C ILE A 75 -39.77 -3.38 10.25
N ASP A 76 -38.90 -2.54 9.68
CA ASP A 76 -37.67 -2.03 10.32
C ASP A 76 -37.93 -1.18 11.57
N THR A 77 -39.08 -0.50 11.63
CA THR A 77 -39.43 0.39 12.75
C THR A 77 -39.70 -0.36 14.04
N CYS A 78 -40.27 -1.57 13.96
CA CYS A 78 -40.77 -2.29 15.12
C CYS A 78 -40.30 -3.75 15.26
N CYS A 79 -39.63 -4.31 14.24
CA CYS A 79 -38.96 -5.61 14.34
C CYS A 79 -37.51 -5.53 14.83
N ILE A 80 -36.93 -4.33 14.92
CA ILE A 80 -35.59 -4.08 15.44
C ILE A 80 -35.70 -3.28 16.75
N ASP A 81 -35.07 -3.76 17.81
CA ASP A 81 -34.83 -2.94 19.01
C ASP A 81 -33.67 -1.98 18.76
N LYS A 82 -34.02 -0.76 18.34
CA LYS A 82 -33.06 0.30 18.02
C LYS A 82 -32.34 0.86 19.26
N ARG A 83 -32.79 0.56 20.49
CA ARG A 83 -32.08 0.94 21.73
C ARG A 83 -30.91 0.00 22.02
N ASN A 84 -30.95 -1.22 21.46
CA ASN A 84 -29.88 -2.18 21.55
C ASN A 84 -28.89 -2.00 20.39
N ASN A 85 -27.79 -1.28 20.62
CA ASN A 85 -26.78 -0.99 19.60
C ASN A 85 -26.18 -2.25 18.93
N THR A 86 -26.05 -3.35 19.67
CA THR A 86 -25.57 -4.63 19.13
C THR A 86 -26.57 -5.19 18.13
N GLU A 87 -27.86 -5.17 18.48
CA GLU A 87 -28.93 -5.62 17.60
C GLU A 87 -29.06 -4.71 16.38
N LEU A 88 -29.05 -3.39 16.57
CA LEU A 88 -29.13 -2.40 15.50
C LEU A 88 -27.99 -2.59 14.48
N SER A 89 -26.76 -2.78 14.97
CA SER A 89 -25.59 -3.05 14.13
C SER A 89 -25.73 -4.36 13.35
N ALA A 90 -26.16 -5.44 14.02
CA ALA A 90 -26.40 -6.71 13.36
C ALA A 90 -27.52 -6.63 12.31
N ALA A 91 -28.58 -5.87 12.60
CA ALA A 91 -29.72 -5.68 11.72
C ALA A 91 -29.35 -4.92 10.46
N ILE A 92 -28.66 -3.78 10.58
CA ILE A 92 -28.21 -2.99 9.43
C ILE A 92 -27.27 -3.78 8.52
N ASN A 93 -26.32 -4.53 9.09
CA ASN A 93 -25.43 -5.40 8.31
C ASN A 93 -26.15 -6.60 7.67
N SER A 94 -27.39 -6.90 8.08
CA SER A 94 -28.21 -8.01 7.56
C SER A 94 -29.37 -7.55 6.67
N MET A 95 -29.68 -6.25 6.65
CA MET A 95 -30.94 -5.75 6.09
C MET A 95 -31.09 -6.07 4.60
N PHE A 96 -30.03 -5.93 3.81
CA PHE A 96 -30.03 -6.31 2.40
C PHE A 96 -30.42 -7.77 2.19
N ARG A 97 -29.87 -8.68 3.02
CA ARG A 97 -30.19 -10.10 2.98
C ARG A 97 -31.66 -10.34 3.32
N TRP A 98 -32.19 -9.65 4.33
CA TRP A 98 -33.61 -9.77 4.69
C TRP A 98 -34.53 -9.28 3.56
N TYR A 99 -34.20 -8.17 2.90
CA TYR A 99 -34.96 -7.74 1.72
C TYR A 99 -34.84 -8.71 0.55
N ARG A 100 -33.64 -9.25 0.30
CA ARG A 100 -33.41 -10.24 -0.76
C ARG A 100 -34.19 -11.53 -0.56
N ASP A 101 -34.22 -12.03 0.68
CA ASP A 101 -34.77 -13.34 1.02
C ASP A 101 -36.28 -13.27 1.33
N ALA A 102 -36.90 -12.09 1.35
CA ALA A 102 -38.34 -11.93 1.53
C ALA A 102 -39.13 -12.41 0.29
N THR A 103 -40.23 -13.14 0.52
CA THR A 103 -41.11 -13.65 -0.54
C THR A 103 -41.80 -12.50 -1.30
N ARG A 104 -42.20 -11.44 -0.57
CA ARG A 104 -42.83 -10.24 -1.11
C ARG A 104 -42.30 -9.00 -0.42
N CYS A 105 -41.86 -8.00 -1.20
CA CYS A 105 -41.62 -6.65 -0.70
C CYS A 105 -42.79 -5.73 -1.08
N TYR A 106 -43.46 -5.16 -0.08
CA TYR A 106 -44.52 -4.18 -0.27
C TYR A 106 -43.97 -2.78 -0.05
N VAL A 107 -44.06 -1.92 -1.07
CA VAL A 107 -43.66 -0.52 -0.99
C VAL A 107 -44.90 0.33 -0.73
N TYR A 108 -44.98 0.95 0.44
CA TYR A 108 -46.10 1.81 0.81
C TYR A 108 -45.77 3.30 0.59
N LEU A 109 -46.37 3.88 -0.46
CA LEU A 109 -46.15 5.27 -0.87
C LEU A 109 -47.21 6.20 -0.27
N SER A 110 -46.95 6.66 0.95
CA SER A 110 -47.88 7.55 1.68
C SER A 110 -48.15 8.90 1.01
N ASP A 111 -47.33 9.31 0.03
CA ASP A 111 -47.44 10.55 -0.73
C ASP A 111 -48.02 10.38 -2.14
N VAL A 112 -48.41 9.16 -2.53
CA VAL A 112 -49.03 8.89 -3.83
C VAL A 112 -50.55 8.68 -3.65
N PRO A 113 -51.41 9.47 -4.33
CA PRO A 113 -52.86 9.36 -4.24
C PRO A 113 -53.41 8.12 -4.97
N ASP A 114 -54.73 7.90 -4.89
CA ASP A 114 -55.39 6.74 -5.52
C ASP A 114 -55.39 6.89 -7.06
N PRO A 115 -55.00 5.83 -7.82
CA PRO A 115 -55.16 5.82 -9.28
C PRO A 115 -56.63 5.87 -9.75
N ARG A 116 -57.60 5.53 -8.90
CA ARG A 116 -59.05 5.48 -9.22
C ARG A 116 -59.78 6.80 -8.94
N ASP A 117 -59.08 7.81 -8.45
CA ASP A 117 -59.63 9.16 -8.30
C ASP A 117 -59.85 9.78 -9.71
N PRO A 118 -61.06 10.28 -10.06
CA PRO A 118 -61.29 10.94 -11.35
C PRO A 118 -60.37 12.13 -11.64
N ALA A 119 -59.78 12.75 -10.61
CA ALA A 119 -58.77 13.81 -10.71
C ALA A 119 -57.32 13.28 -10.68
N SER A 120 -57.11 11.96 -10.83
CA SER A 120 -55.85 11.28 -10.47
C SER A 120 -54.61 11.85 -11.17
N VAL A 121 -53.79 12.51 -10.35
CA VAL A 121 -52.37 12.80 -10.62
C VAL A 121 -51.48 11.62 -10.19
N ALA A 122 -52.00 10.42 -9.90
CA ALA A 122 -51.21 9.32 -9.31
C ALA A 122 -50.06 8.86 -10.21
N GLU A 123 -50.29 8.73 -11.53
CA GLU A 123 -49.21 8.42 -12.49
C GLU A 123 -48.15 9.51 -12.56
N SER A 124 -48.53 10.78 -12.41
CA SER A 124 -47.58 11.89 -12.30
C SER A 124 -46.93 12.02 -10.91
N ALA A 125 -47.57 11.50 -9.86
CA ALA A 125 -47.08 11.56 -8.48
C ALA A 125 -46.11 10.43 -8.16
N PHE A 126 -46.28 9.24 -8.77
CA PHE A 126 -45.41 8.09 -8.54
C PHE A 126 -43.91 8.41 -8.78
N PRO A 127 -43.49 9.00 -9.92
CA PRO A 127 -42.08 9.38 -10.14
C PRO A 127 -41.55 10.42 -9.15
N ASN A 128 -42.46 11.19 -8.53
CA ASN A 128 -42.15 12.26 -7.61
C ASN A 128 -42.20 11.83 -6.14
N SER A 129 -42.54 10.58 -5.85
CA SER A 129 -42.59 10.09 -4.48
C SER A 129 -41.24 10.23 -3.79
N ARG A 130 -41.27 10.73 -2.55
CA ARG A 130 -40.08 10.87 -1.70
C ARG A 130 -39.37 9.54 -1.47
N TRP A 131 -40.07 8.42 -1.62
CA TRP A 131 -39.51 7.07 -1.48
C TRP A 131 -38.31 6.84 -2.41
N PHE A 132 -38.34 7.34 -3.66
CA PHE A 132 -37.22 7.21 -4.61
C PHE A 132 -36.00 8.06 -4.23
N ARG A 133 -36.14 9.00 -3.30
CA ARG A 133 -35.09 9.92 -2.85
C ARG A 133 -34.50 9.54 -1.50
N ARG A 134 -34.96 8.46 -0.83
CA ARG A 134 -34.40 8.02 0.45
C ARG A 134 -33.23 7.06 0.24
N GLY A 135 -32.19 7.15 1.07
CA GLY A 135 -30.99 6.30 0.98
C GLY A 135 -31.30 4.81 1.12
N TRP A 136 -31.93 4.44 2.24
CA TRP A 136 -32.26 3.04 2.58
C TRP A 136 -33.12 2.33 1.54
N THR A 137 -34.05 3.05 0.89
CA THR A 137 -34.95 2.45 -0.11
C THR A 137 -34.22 1.98 -1.39
N LEU A 138 -32.92 2.29 -1.55
CA LEU A 138 -32.11 1.75 -2.65
C LEU A 138 -31.99 0.23 -2.54
N GLN A 139 -31.53 -0.27 -1.39
CA GLN A 139 -31.42 -1.71 -1.19
C GLN A 139 -32.79 -2.38 -1.09
N GLU A 140 -33.81 -1.68 -0.59
CA GLU A 140 -35.18 -2.19 -0.51
C GLU A 140 -35.83 -2.36 -1.89
N LEU A 141 -35.33 -1.65 -2.92
CA LEU A 141 -35.73 -1.80 -4.31
C LEU A 141 -34.93 -2.90 -5.04
N VAL A 142 -33.61 -2.87 -4.85
CA VAL A 142 -32.65 -3.69 -5.60
C VAL A 142 -32.60 -5.12 -5.08
N ALA A 143 -32.60 -5.32 -3.76
CA ALA A 143 -32.39 -6.63 -3.15
C ALA A 143 -33.54 -7.63 -3.38
N PRO A 144 -34.83 -7.29 -3.19
CA PRO A 144 -35.92 -8.26 -3.30
C PRO A 144 -36.16 -8.69 -4.75
N SER A 145 -36.49 -9.97 -4.97
CA SER A 145 -36.92 -10.46 -6.30
C SER A 145 -38.31 -9.95 -6.70
N SER A 146 -39.21 -9.76 -5.73
CA SER A 146 -40.59 -9.28 -5.93
C SER A 146 -40.87 -8.01 -5.14
N VAL A 147 -41.16 -6.91 -5.85
CA VAL A 147 -41.56 -5.62 -5.25
C VAL A 147 -42.89 -5.17 -5.85
N GLN A 148 -43.86 -4.84 -4.99
CA GLN A 148 -45.17 -4.29 -5.36
C GLN A 148 -45.36 -2.92 -4.71
N PHE A 149 -45.84 -1.94 -5.47
CA PHE A 149 -46.04 -0.58 -5.02
C PHE A 149 -47.50 -0.32 -4.69
N PHE A 150 -47.76 0.37 -3.59
CA PHE A 150 -49.10 0.71 -3.12
C PHE A 150 -49.21 2.19 -2.79
N SER A 151 -50.37 2.78 -3.07
CA SER A 151 -50.69 4.17 -2.73
C SER A 151 -50.99 4.34 -1.24
N ARG A 152 -51.21 5.60 -0.81
CA ARG A 152 -51.60 5.94 0.56
C ARG A 152 -52.94 5.36 1.04
N HIS A 153 -53.73 4.76 0.15
CA HIS A 153 -54.98 4.06 0.46
C HIS A 153 -54.91 2.57 0.07
N SER A 154 -53.70 2.00 0.09
CA SER A 154 -53.44 0.57 -0.13
C SER A 154 -53.88 0.06 -1.50
N GLN A 155 -53.96 0.92 -2.52
CA GLN A 155 -54.24 0.48 -3.89
C GLN A 155 -52.95 0.11 -4.61
N CYS A 156 -52.97 -1.04 -5.28
CA CYS A 156 -51.84 -1.50 -6.07
C CYS A 156 -51.57 -0.55 -7.24
N LEU A 157 -50.35 -0.02 -7.28
CA LEU A 157 -49.85 0.84 -8.34
C LEU A 157 -49.08 0.04 -9.38
N GLY A 158 -48.75 -1.23 -9.13
CA GLY A 158 -47.99 -2.10 -10.03
C GLY A 158 -46.76 -2.69 -9.37
N SER A 159 -45.94 -3.40 -10.15
CA SER A 159 -44.76 -4.11 -9.67
C SER A 159 -43.47 -3.51 -10.22
N LYS A 160 -42.33 -3.85 -9.59
CA LYS A 160 -40.99 -3.53 -10.14
C LYS A 160 -40.82 -4.04 -11.56
N LYS A 161 -41.38 -5.21 -11.88
CA LYS A 161 -41.35 -5.78 -13.23
C LYS A 161 -42.20 -4.98 -14.23
N SER A 162 -43.44 -4.64 -13.86
CA SER A 162 -44.34 -3.90 -14.76
C SER A 162 -43.94 -2.43 -14.95
N ARG A 163 -43.14 -1.87 -14.04
CA ARG A 163 -42.68 -0.46 -14.07
C ARG A 163 -41.17 -0.30 -14.24
N GLU A 164 -40.44 -1.34 -14.66
CA GLU A 164 -38.96 -1.33 -14.70
C GLU A 164 -38.37 -0.16 -15.50
N ARG A 165 -39.00 0.22 -16.62
CA ARG A 165 -38.56 1.36 -17.45
C ARG A 165 -38.73 2.70 -16.72
N GLN A 166 -39.87 2.89 -16.06
CA GLN A 166 -40.16 4.10 -15.29
C GLN A 166 -39.21 4.21 -14.09
N ILE A 167 -38.97 3.10 -13.38
CA ILE A 167 -38.04 3.03 -12.26
C ILE A 167 -36.60 3.34 -12.70
N HIS A 168 -36.16 2.77 -13.83
CA HIS A 168 -34.86 3.08 -14.42
C HIS A 168 -34.72 4.58 -14.72
N GLN A 169 -35.72 5.20 -15.33
CA GLN A 169 -35.72 6.64 -15.63
C GLN A 169 -35.63 7.51 -14.36
N ILE A 170 -36.30 7.12 -13.28
CA ILE A 170 -36.29 7.86 -12.01
C ILE A 170 -34.94 7.71 -11.30
N THR A 171 -34.40 6.49 -11.27
CA THR A 171 -33.30 6.11 -10.34
C THR A 171 -31.93 5.99 -10.99
N GLY A 172 -31.87 5.78 -12.31
CA GLY A 172 -30.64 5.44 -13.03
C GLY A 172 -30.18 3.99 -12.82
N ILE A 173 -30.93 3.17 -12.08
CA ILE A 173 -30.59 1.75 -11.85
C ILE A 173 -30.82 0.96 -13.14
N ALA A 174 -29.82 0.19 -13.59
CA ALA A 174 -29.92 -0.64 -14.78
C ALA A 174 -31.13 -1.60 -14.72
N ILE A 175 -31.82 -1.80 -15.84
CA ILE A 175 -32.99 -2.68 -15.91
C ILE A 175 -32.60 -4.11 -15.52
N GLU A 176 -31.40 -4.53 -15.90
CA GLU A 176 -30.76 -5.79 -15.54
C GLU A 176 -30.63 -5.95 -14.03
N ALA A 177 -30.25 -4.89 -13.31
CA ALA A 177 -30.17 -4.89 -11.85
C ALA A 177 -31.57 -4.99 -11.23
N LEU A 178 -32.56 -4.26 -11.78
CA LEU A 178 -33.96 -4.34 -11.33
C LEU A 178 -34.55 -5.75 -11.52
N ARG A 179 -34.11 -6.48 -12.54
CA ARG A 179 -34.49 -7.87 -12.83
C ARG A 179 -33.78 -8.90 -11.95
N GLY A 180 -32.83 -8.48 -11.12
CA GLY A 180 -32.16 -9.36 -10.15
C GLY A 180 -30.83 -9.96 -10.63
N ASN A 181 -30.20 -9.39 -11.66
CA ASN A 181 -28.83 -9.80 -12.02
C ASN A 181 -27.88 -9.55 -10.84
N ALA A 182 -26.85 -10.40 -10.72
CA ALA A 182 -25.85 -10.31 -9.68
C ALA A 182 -25.21 -8.91 -9.66
N LEU A 183 -25.14 -8.29 -8.47
CA LEU A 183 -24.59 -6.93 -8.32
C LEU A 183 -23.12 -6.82 -8.72
N SER A 184 -22.40 -7.93 -8.75
CA SER A 184 -21.02 -8.03 -9.25
C SER A 184 -20.90 -7.74 -10.75
N HIS A 185 -21.98 -7.84 -11.54
CA HIS A 185 -21.97 -7.51 -12.96
C HIS A 185 -21.93 -6.01 -13.23
N PHE A 186 -22.24 -5.18 -12.23
CA PHE A 186 -22.28 -3.73 -12.36
C PHE A 186 -21.03 -3.11 -11.75
N SER A 187 -20.47 -2.12 -12.45
CA SER A 187 -19.24 -1.48 -12.01
C SER A 187 -19.42 -0.79 -10.65
N ARG A 188 -18.30 -0.54 -9.96
CA ARG A 188 -18.34 0.21 -8.69
C ARG A 188 -19.00 1.58 -8.88
N ASP A 189 -18.59 2.29 -9.92
CA ASP A 189 -19.02 3.68 -10.14
C ASP A 189 -20.49 3.72 -10.56
N GLU A 190 -20.97 2.71 -11.30
CA GLU A 190 -22.38 2.52 -11.61
C GLU A 190 -23.20 2.27 -10.34
N ARG A 191 -22.79 1.33 -9.47
CA ARG A 191 -23.49 1.06 -8.21
C ARG A 191 -23.52 2.27 -7.27
N LEU A 192 -22.43 3.04 -7.21
CA LEU A 192 -22.38 4.30 -6.46
C LEU A 192 -23.33 5.35 -7.05
N SER A 193 -23.47 5.39 -8.38
CA SER A 193 -24.34 6.36 -9.06
C SER A 193 -25.81 6.20 -8.69
N TRP A 194 -26.27 4.98 -8.36
CA TRP A 194 -27.65 4.69 -7.95
C TRP A 194 -28.05 5.38 -6.63
N ALA A 195 -27.06 5.82 -5.84
CA ALA A 195 -27.24 6.54 -4.59
C ALA A 195 -27.13 8.06 -4.72
N ALA A 196 -26.64 8.58 -5.85
CA ALA A 196 -26.24 9.97 -5.99
C ALA A 196 -27.36 11.00 -5.74
N LYS A 197 -28.61 10.65 -6.08
CA LYS A 197 -29.80 11.50 -5.90
C LYS A 197 -30.57 11.22 -4.59
N ARG A 198 -30.02 10.37 -3.71
CA ARG A 198 -30.69 9.93 -2.49
C ARG A 198 -30.17 10.68 -1.25
N GLN A 199 -31.05 10.83 -0.27
CA GLN A 199 -30.84 11.59 0.96
C GLN A 199 -31.09 10.71 2.18
N THR A 200 -30.35 10.97 3.25
CA THR A 200 -30.46 10.29 4.54
C THR A 200 -30.69 11.32 5.65
N THR A 201 -31.45 10.93 6.68
CA THR A 201 -31.69 11.81 7.85
C THR A 201 -30.46 11.82 8.75
N VAL A 202 -29.91 10.64 9.04
CA VAL A 202 -28.62 10.50 9.71
C VAL A 202 -27.52 10.56 8.67
N GLU A 203 -26.45 11.30 8.94
CA GLU A 203 -25.48 11.65 7.91
C GLU A 203 -24.60 10.44 7.49
N GLU A 204 -24.26 9.57 8.44
CA GLU A 204 -23.48 8.34 8.21
C GLU A 204 -24.25 7.27 7.45
N ASP A 205 -25.58 7.30 7.48
CA ASP A 205 -26.42 6.38 6.70
C ASP A 205 -26.20 6.52 5.19
N ALA A 206 -25.62 7.63 4.74
CA ALA A 206 -25.16 7.78 3.36
C ALA A 206 -24.14 6.69 2.95
N ALA A 207 -23.37 6.17 3.92
CA ALA A 207 -22.54 4.99 3.73
C ALA A 207 -23.29 3.69 4.07
N TYR A 208 -24.01 3.66 5.21
CA TYR A 208 -24.58 2.41 5.73
C TYR A 208 -25.68 1.81 4.85
N CYS A 209 -26.45 2.64 4.14
CA CYS A 209 -27.44 2.16 3.18
C CYS A 209 -26.85 1.45 1.95
N LEU A 210 -25.52 1.52 1.75
CA LEU A 210 -24.81 0.90 0.62
C LEU A 210 -24.12 -0.42 0.98
N LEU A 211 -24.10 -0.81 2.27
CA LEU A 211 -23.38 -2.00 2.73
C LEU A 211 -23.76 -3.25 1.95
N GLY A 212 -25.06 -3.50 1.80
CA GLY A 212 -25.55 -4.64 1.04
C GLY A 212 -25.31 -4.58 -0.47
N ILE A 213 -25.29 -3.37 -1.05
CA ILE A 213 -25.05 -3.17 -2.49
C ILE A 213 -23.61 -3.57 -2.86
N PHE A 214 -22.68 -3.44 -1.91
CA PHE A 214 -21.27 -3.79 -2.07
C PHE A 214 -20.85 -5.08 -1.36
N ASP A 215 -21.79 -5.79 -0.72
CA ASP A 215 -21.52 -6.97 0.11
C ASP A 215 -20.43 -6.70 1.17
N ILE A 216 -20.61 -5.61 1.93
CA ILE A 216 -19.68 -5.15 2.96
C ILE A 216 -20.35 -5.23 4.31
N GLN A 217 -19.58 -5.68 5.30
CA GLN A 217 -19.93 -5.54 6.71
C GLN A 217 -18.96 -4.57 7.39
N MET A 218 -19.46 -3.65 8.22
CA MET A 218 -18.62 -2.77 9.03
C MET A 218 -19.32 -2.29 10.30
N PRO A 219 -18.56 -1.93 11.36
CA PRO A 219 -19.14 -1.33 12.56
C PRO A 219 -19.87 -0.02 12.25
N LEU A 220 -21.03 0.18 12.86
CA LEU A 220 -21.74 1.46 12.80
C LEU A 220 -21.20 2.38 13.90
N ILE A 221 -20.69 3.52 13.49
CA ILE A 221 -20.17 4.57 14.39
C ILE A 221 -20.99 5.82 14.09
N TYR A 222 -22.10 6.00 14.79
CA TYR A 222 -22.90 7.22 14.69
C TYR A 222 -22.20 8.35 15.48
N GLY A 223 -22.09 9.52 14.87
CA GLY A 223 -21.30 10.66 15.36
C GLY A 223 -19.89 10.76 14.75
N GLU A 224 -19.49 9.85 13.84
CA GLU A 224 -18.21 9.98 13.14
C GLU A 224 -18.25 10.99 11.98
N GLY A 225 -19.45 11.32 11.51
CA GLY A 225 -19.67 12.24 10.40
C GLY A 225 -19.70 11.56 9.03
N ARG A 226 -20.45 12.15 8.10
CA ARG A 226 -20.71 11.61 6.74
C ARG A 226 -19.44 11.20 6.00
N GLN A 227 -18.43 12.08 5.98
CA GLN A 227 -17.22 11.87 5.20
C GLN A 227 -16.42 10.67 5.71
N LYS A 228 -16.25 10.55 7.03
CA LYS A 228 -15.49 9.43 7.63
C LYS A 228 -16.19 8.08 7.40
N ALA A 229 -17.51 8.05 7.52
CA ALA A 229 -18.30 6.85 7.22
C ALA A 229 -18.15 6.42 5.75
N LEU A 230 -18.20 7.38 4.80
CA LEU A 230 -17.98 7.12 3.38
C LEU A 230 -16.55 6.67 3.08
N ASP A 231 -15.53 7.27 3.71
CA ASP A 231 -14.13 6.87 3.53
C ASP A 231 -13.87 5.44 4.04
N ARG A 232 -14.48 5.07 5.16
CA ARG A 232 -14.45 3.68 5.67
C ARG A 232 -15.13 2.72 4.71
N LEU A 233 -16.31 3.08 4.17
CA LEU A 233 -16.99 2.28 3.15
C LEU A 233 -16.11 2.11 1.91
N GLN A 234 -15.55 3.19 1.37
CA GLN A 234 -14.69 3.13 0.18
C GLN A 234 -13.45 2.25 0.40
N ARG A 235 -12.81 2.35 1.58
CA ARG A 235 -11.70 1.45 1.95
C ARG A 235 -12.15 -0.01 1.96
N LYS A 236 -13.32 -0.30 2.53
CA LYS A 236 -13.88 -1.66 2.51
C LYS A 236 -14.27 -2.14 1.12
N ILE A 237 -14.81 -1.28 0.24
CA ILE A 237 -15.08 -1.60 -1.17
C ILE A 237 -13.78 -2.00 -1.88
N ARG A 238 -12.71 -1.22 -1.69
CA ARG A 238 -11.38 -1.53 -2.24
C ARG A 238 -10.83 -2.87 -1.71
N LYS A 239 -11.07 -3.18 -0.43
CA LYS A 239 -10.61 -4.41 0.23
C LYS A 239 -11.43 -5.66 -0.13
N SER A 240 -12.77 -5.54 -0.26
CA SER A 240 -13.69 -6.66 -0.56
C SER A 240 -13.52 -7.20 -1.98
N LEU A 241 -13.15 -6.32 -2.93
CA LEU A 241 -12.71 -6.70 -4.27
C LEU A 241 -11.27 -7.28 -4.31
N GLY A 242 -10.62 -7.39 -3.14
CA GLY A 242 -9.30 -7.99 -2.94
C GLY A 242 -9.31 -9.44 -2.41
N GLY A 243 -10.39 -10.20 -2.62
CA GLY A 243 -10.32 -11.67 -2.59
C GLY A 243 -9.54 -12.17 -3.81
N PRO A 244 -8.71 -13.23 -3.66
CA PRO A 244 -7.37 -13.28 -4.24
C PRO A 244 -7.37 -12.78 -5.67
N THR A 245 -6.97 -11.52 -5.85
CA THR A 245 -6.11 -11.28 -6.98
C THR A 245 -4.95 -12.23 -6.72
N VAL A 246 -4.94 -13.37 -7.42
CA VAL A 246 -3.71 -13.72 -8.11
C VAL A 246 -3.42 -12.43 -8.87
N PRO A 247 -2.43 -11.61 -8.49
CA PRO A 247 -1.92 -10.66 -9.42
C PRO A 247 -1.30 -11.58 -10.48
N ASN A 248 -2.07 -11.95 -11.51
CA ASN A 248 -1.47 -12.58 -12.68
C ASN A 248 -0.65 -11.53 -13.48
N GLN A 249 -0.54 -10.32 -12.92
CA GLN A 249 0.54 -9.38 -13.17
C GLN A 249 1.51 -9.40 -11.99
N ALA A 250 2.76 -9.71 -12.28
CA ALA A 250 3.89 -9.46 -11.41
C ALA A 250 3.78 -8.11 -10.67
N ALA A 251 3.89 -8.13 -9.35
CA ALA A 251 3.89 -6.91 -8.55
C ALA A 251 5.14 -6.08 -8.86
N TRP A 252 5.00 -4.76 -9.04
CA TRP A 252 6.13 -3.83 -9.19
C TRP A 252 6.10 -2.85 -8.02
N ILE A 253 6.90 -3.16 -7.00
CA ILE A 253 6.99 -2.40 -5.75
C ILE A 253 8.39 -1.77 -5.71
N VAL A 254 8.62 -0.78 -6.57
CA VAL A 254 9.88 -0.03 -6.66
C VAL A 254 9.54 1.46 -6.59
N PRO A 255 10.05 2.22 -5.60
CA PRO A 255 9.63 3.61 -5.37
C PRO A 255 10.35 4.62 -6.27
N PHE A 256 11.11 4.15 -7.26
CA PHE A 256 11.96 4.97 -8.13
C PHE A 256 11.58 4.82 -9.60
N GLU A 257 11.74 5.89 -10.35
CA GLU A 257 11.65 5.87 -11.82
C GLU A 257 12.95 5.36 -12.45
N ARG A 258 12.86 4.97 -13.74
CA ARG A 258 14.05 4.54 -14.48
C ARG A 258 14.90 5.76 -14.78
N ASN A 259 16.17 5.71 -14.41
CA ASN A 259 17.10 6.82 -14.64
C ASN A 259 17.48 6.93 -16.13
N PRO A 260 17.05 7.98 -16.86
CA PRO A 260 17.38 8.16 -18.27
C PRO A 260 18.86 8.50 -18.51
N ARG A 261 19.55 8.94 -17.44
CA ARG A 261 20.97 9.32 -17.47
C ARG A 261 21.92 8.17 -17.18
N PHE A 262 21.42 6.94 -16.96
CA PHE A 262 22.29 5.78 -16.72
C PHE A 262 23.28 5.55 -17.88
N THR A 263 24.54 5.26 -17.57
CA THR A 263 25.63 5.03 -18.55
C THR A 263 26.50 3.84 -18.15
N GLY A 264 27.00 3.12 -19.16
CA GLY A 264 27.95 2.01 -18.97
C GLY A 264 27.36 0.76 -18.30
N ARG A 265 28.19 0.05 -17.54
CA ARG A 265 27.85 -1.10 -16.66
C ARG A 265 27.25 -2.37 -17.30
N LYS A 266 27.41 -2.53 -18.62
CA LYS A 266 26.86 -3.71 -19.34
C LYS A 266 27.38 -5.05 -18.79
N ARG A 267 28.65 -5.10 -18.38
CA ARG A 267 29.29 -6.31 -17.85
C ARG A 267 28.69 -6.68 -16.48
N GLU A 268 28.53 -5.70 -15.61
CA GLU A 268 28.00 -5.85 -14.26
C GLU A 268 26.52 -6.27 -14.29
N LEU A 269 25.72 -5.69 -15.19
CA LEU A 269 24.32 -6.09 -15.41
C LEU A 269 24.22 -7.57 -15.84
N ALA A 270 25.03 -8.00 -16.81
CA ALA A 270 25.07 -9.39 -17.26
C ALA A 270 25.55 -10.34 -16.15
N GLN A 271 26.50 -9.91 -15.32
CA GLN A 271 26.99 -10.67 -14.18
C GLN A 271 25.88 -10.88 -13.13
N LEU A 272 25.09 -9.85 -12.80
CA LEU A 272 23.95 -9.98 -11.89
C LEU A 272 22.89 -10.94 -12.42
N GLU A 273 22.59 -10.88 -13.72
CA GLU A 273 21.64 -11.79 -14.37
C GLU A 273 22.06 -13.26 -14.18
N GLY A 274 23.35 -13.56 -14.42
CA GLY A 274 23.90 -14.90 -14.23
C GLY A 274 23.99 -15.38 -12.77
N MET A 275 24.12 -14.46 -11.80
CA MET A 275 24.12 -14.79 -10.37
C MET A 275 22.71 -15.11 -9.85
N LEU A 276 21.69 -14.40 -10.33
CA LEU A 276 20.35 -14.42 -9.76
C LEU A 276 19.38 -15.37 -10.47
N PHE A 277 19.55 -15.62 -11.76
CA PHE A 277 18.59 -16.42 -12.54
C PHE A 277 19.14 -17.81 -12.92
N ALA A 278 18.22 -18.71 -13.29
CA ALA A 278 18.49 -20.11 -13.64
C ALA A 278 19.12 -20.97 -12.50
N LYS A 279 18.50 -20.94 -11.31
CA LYS A 279 18.88 -21.77 -10.14
C LYS A 279 17.66 -22.53 -9.60
N ASP A 280 17.87 -23.75 -9.09
CA ASP A 280 16.83 -24.57 -8.43
C ASP A 280 16.71 -24.29 -6.91
N TYR A 281 17.21 -23.14 -6.47
CA TYR A 281 17.21 -22.68 -5.08
C TYR A 281 17.10 -21.15 -5.04
N THR A 282 16.84 -20.58 -3.86
CA THR A 282 16.77 -19.12 -3.70
C THR A 282 18.13 -18.49 -3.93
N ALA A 283 18.33 -17.93 -5.11
CA ALA A 283 19.56 -17.22 -5.43
C ALA A 283 19.68 -15.97 -4.55
N LYS A 284 20.88 -15.73 -4.02
CA LYS A 284 21.22 -14.50 -3.30
C LYS A 284 22.43 -13.88 -3.97
N ALA A 285 22.41 -12.58 -4.21
CA ALA A 285 23.57 -11.83 -4.68
C ALA A 285 23.71 -10.51 -3.93
N ALA A 286 24.93 -10.00 -3.80
CA ALA A 286 25.19 -8.74 -3.14
C ALA A 286 26.06 -7.84 -4.03
N VAL A 287 25.61 -6.60 -4.22
CA VAL A 287 26.32 -5.51 -4.90
C VAL A 287 27.07 -4.69 -3.85
N VAL A 288 28.39 -4.64 -3.97
CA VAL A 288 29.30 -4.03 -2.99
C VAL A 288 30.15 -2.96 -3.64
N GLY A 289 30.55 -1.95 -2.88
CA GLY A 289 31.47 -0.91 -3.34
C GLY A 289 31.33 0.37 -2.53
N LEU A 290 32.18 1.34 -2.85
CA LEU A 290 32.26 2.63 -2.15
C LEU A 290 30.91 3.39 -2.16
N GLY A 291 30.70 4.25 -1.15
CA GLY A 291 29.61 5.23 -1.16
C GLY A 291 29.66 6.10 -2.43
N GLY A 292 28.53 6.29 -3.10
CA GLY A 292 28.47 7.11 -4.33
C GLY A 292 28.85 6.41 -5.65
N VAL A 293 29.32 5.16 -5.62
CA VAL A 293 29.77 4.43 -6.85
C VAL A 293 28.64 3.99 -7.78
N GLY A 294 27.37 4.19 -7.39
CA GLY A 294 26.20 3.89 -8.23
C GLY A 294 25.58 2.50 -8.04
N LYS A 295 25.81 1.83 -6.90
CA LYS A 295 25.22 0.50 -6.60
C LYS A 295 23.69 0.46 -6.73
N THR A 296 23.01 1.42 -6.10
CA THR A 296 21.54 1.54 -6.14
C THR A 296 21.04 1.78 -7.56
N GLN A 297 21.71 2.63 -8.33
CA GLN A 297 21.37 2.91 -9.73
C GLN A 297 21.61 1.72 -10.65
N LEU A 298 22.70 0.97 -10.45
CA LEU A 298 22.98 -0.29 -11.14
C LEU A 298 21.89 -1.33 -10.87
N THR A 299 21.50 -1.47 -9.60
CA THR A 299 20.40 -2.35 -9.21
C THR A 299 19.09 -1.90 -9.86
N LEU A 300 18.72 -0.62 -9.81
CA LEU A 300 17.50 -0.11 -10.44
C LEU A 300 17.46 -0.41 -11.94
N GLU A 301 18.53 -0.11 -12.68
CA GLU A 301 18.59 -0.42 -14.12
C GLU A 301 18.45 -1.93 -14.37
N PHE A 302 19.09 -2.78 -13.55
CA PHE A 302 18.90 -4.22 -13.60
C PHE A 302 17.43 -4.64 -13.40
N LEU A 303 16.72 -4.02 -12.46
CA LEU A 303 15.30 -4.30 -12.22
C LEU A 303 14.41 -3.89 -13.39
N PHE A 304 14.65 -2.72 -13.99
CA PHE A 304 13.90 -2.29 -15.18
C PHE A 304 14.15 -3.22 -16.37
N GLN A 305 15.40 -3.61 -16.63
CA GLN A 305 15.71 -4.60 -17.67
C GLN A 305 15.09 -5.98 -17.38
N THR A 306 15.06 -6.38 -16.11
CA THR A 306 14.41 -7.63 -15.69
C THR A 306 12.91 -7.57 -15.93
N LYS A 307 12.25 -6.45 -15.62
CA LYS A 307 10.82 -6.24 -15.89
C LYS A 307 10.50 -6.31 -17.38
N ASP A 308 11.34 -5.69 -18.21
CA ASP A 308 11.20 -5.68 -19.67
C ASP A 308 11.35 -7.11 -20.25
N LYS A 309 12.28 -7.92 -19.72
CA LYS A 309 12.52 -9.31 -20.16
C LYS A 309 11.58 -10.36 -19.55
N HIS A 310 11.13 -10.14 -18.32
CA HIS A 310 10.40 -11.10 -17.48
C HIS A 310 9.20 -10.43 -16.79
N SER A 311 8.16 -10.15 -17.57
CA SER A 311 6.93 -9.49 -17.09
C SER A 311 6.12 -10.33 -16.09
N ASP A 312 6.45 -11.62 -15.92
CA ASP A 312 5.84 -12.56 -14.98
C ASP A 312 6.50 -12.55 -13.58
N ARG A 313 7.57 -11.77 -13.39
CA ARG A 313 8.32 -11.74 -12.13
C ARG A 313 7.99 -10.53 -11.27
N SER A 314 7.48 -10.76 -10.06
CA SER A 314 7.26 -9.70 -9.06
C SER A 314 8.58 -9.12 -8.57
N ILE A 315 8.71 -7.80 -8.54
CA ILE A 315 9.91 -7.08 -8.09
C ILE A 315 9.54 -6.25 -6.86
N ILE A 316 10.23 -6.51 -5.75
CA ILE A 316 9.92 -5.94 -4.44
C ILE A 316 11.17 -5.24 -3.90
N TRP A 317 11.07 -3.94 -3.62
CA TRP A 317 12.14 -3.12 -3.05
C TRP A 317 11.88 -2.82 -1.58
N ILE A 318 12.84 -3.13 -0.72
CA ILE A 318 12.81 -2.81 0.72
C ILE A 318 14.03 -1.96 1.06
N PRO A 319 13.84 -0.70 1.51
CA PRO A 319 14.93 0.10 2.05
C PRO A 319 15.44 -0.52 3.36
N ALA A 320 16.74 -0.76 3.47
CA ALA A 320 17.38 -1.32 4.65
C ALA A 320 18.31 -0.31 5.34
N THR A 321 18.02 0.99 5.21
CA THR A 321 18.84 2.07 5.78
C THR A 321 18.77 2.16 7.30
N ASN A 322 17.61 1.83 7.90
CA ASN A 322 17.40 1.73 9.34
C ASN A 322 16.17 0.85 9.66
N ALA A 323 15.93 0.57 10.94
CA ALA A 323 14.85 -0.32 11.37
C ALA A 323 13.43 0.19 11.00
N GLU A 324 13.22 1.51 11.01
CA GLU A 324 11.93 2.14 10.71
C GLU A 324 11.58 2.04 9.22
N SER A 325 12.48 2.50 8.34
CA SER A 325 12.35 2.40 6.89
C SER A 325 12.21 0.95 6.41
N LEU A 326 12.94 0.03 7.04
CA LEU A 326 12.80 -1.41 6.80
C LEU A 326 11.39 -1.89 7.15
N HIS A 327 10.89 -1.56 8.35
CA HIS A 327 9.55 -1.96 8.78
C HIS A 327 8.47 -1.41 7.85
N GLN A 328 8.56 -0.13 7.46
CA GLN A 328 7.64 0.48 6.50
C GLN A 328 7.72 -0.21 5.13
N GLY A 329 8.92 -0.51 4.63
CA GLY A 329 9.09 -1.24 3.37
C GLY A 329 8.44 -2.63 3.40
N TYR A 330 8.49 -3.33 4.54
CA TYR A 330 7.77 -4.59 4.71
C TYR A 330 6.24 -4.42 4.77
N LEU A 331 5.73 -3.37 5.41
CA LEU A 331 4.28 -3.06 5.43
C LEU A 331 3.78 -2.76 4.02
N ASP A 332 4.49 -1.91 3.28
CA ASP A 332 4.14 -1.55 1.90
C ASP A 332 4.19 -2.79 0.98
N ALA A 333 5.21 -3.63 1.13
CA ALA A 333 5.31 -4.89 0.41
C ALA A 333 4.16 -5.84 0.76
N ALA A 334 3.83 -6.00 2.03
CA ALA A 334 2.74 -6.88 2.48
C ALA A 334 1.37 -6.40 1.97
N GLN A 335 1.14 -5.08 1.99
CA GLN A 335 -0.06 -4.46 1.46
C GLN A 335 -0.21 -4.71 -0.05
N GLN A 336 0.82 -4.41 -0.84
CA GLN A 336 0.77 -4.51 -2.30
C GLN A 336 0.77 -5.97 -2.79
N LEU A 337 1.38 -6.90 -2.05
CA LEU A 337 1.29 -8.34 -2.31
C LEU A 337 -0.02 -8.97 -1.80
N GLY A 338 -0.88 -8.21 -1.12
CA GLY A 338 -2.14 -8.70 -0.57
C GLY A 338 -1.95 -9.77 0.50
N VAL A 339 -0.90 -9.66 1.33
CA VAL A 339 -0.55 -10.68 2.32
C VAL A 339 -1.56 -10.69 3.48
N PRO A 340 -2.35 -11.75 3.70
CA PRO A 340 -3.35 -11.75 4.77
C PRO A 340 -2.73 -11.52 6.16
N GLY A 341 -3.35 -10.65 6.96
CA GLY A 341 -2.92 -10.33 8.32
C GLY A 341 -1.96 -9.14 8.43
N TRP A 342 -1.57 -8.49 7.31
CA TRP A 342 -0.61 -7.37 7.34
C TRP A 342 -1.09 -6.13 8.12
N GLU A 343 -2.41 -5.96 8.28
CA GLU A 343 -3.01 -4.85 9.05
C GLU A 343 -3.06 -5.10 10.56
N ASP A 344 -2.75 -6.32 11.03
CA ASP A 344 -2.76 -6.64 12.46
C ASP A 344 -1.40 -6.28 13.08
N GLU A 345 -1.38 -5.25 13.93
CA GLU A 345 -0.17 -4.79 14.63
C GLU A 345 0.47 -5.86 15.53
N LYS A 346 -0.27 -6.93 15.87
CA LYS A 346 0.26 -8.06 16.65
C LYS A 346 1.06 -9.05 15.80
N GLU A 347 0.85 -9.05 14.49
CA GLU A 347 1.54 -9.95 13.58
C GLU A 347 2.89 -9.37 13.15
N ASP A 348 3.91 -10.23 13.05
CA ASP A 348 5.21 -9.83 12.54
C ASP A 348 5.17 -9.80 11.00
N VAL A 349 4.99 -8.60 10.44
CA VAL A 349 4.91 -8.38 8.98
C VAL A 349 6.08 -9.03 8.21
N LYS A 350 7.29 -9.10 8.81
CA LYS A 350 8.45 -9.76 8.19
C LYS A 350 8.20 -11.24 7.99
N ARG A 351 7.58 -11.92 8.98
CA ARG A 351 7.17 -13.33 8.85
C ARG A 351 6.05 -13.52 7.85
N LEU A 352 5.09 -12.60 7.81
CA LEU A 352 3.98 -12.67 6.86
C LEU A 352 4.50 -12.64 5.43
N VAL A 353 5.36 -11.68 5.10
CA VAL A 353 6.01 -11.57 3.78
C VAL A 353 6.91 -12.78 3.51
N GLN A 354 7.71 -13.22 4.49
CA GLN A 354 8.56 -14.42 4.36
C GLN A 354 7.72 -15.66 3.98
N ARG A 355 6.62 -15.90 4.70
CA ARG A 355 5.72 -17.03 4.47
C ARG A 355 5.00 -16.91 3.13
N HIS A 356 4.61 -15.70 2.74
CA HIS A 356 3.98 -15.47 1.45
C HIS A 356 4.94 -15.79 0.30
N LEU A 357 6.11 -15.15 0.26
CA LEU A 357 7.12 -15.35 -0.80
C LEU A 357 7.73 -16.77 -0.80
N GLY A 358 7.64 -17.51 0.32
CA GLY A 358 8.06 -18.91 0.39
C GLY A 358 7.12 -19.91 -0.28
N LYS A 359 5.89 -19.51 -0.66
CA LYS A 359 4.93 -20.41 -1.32
C LYS A 359 5.25 -20.52 -2.82
N GLU A 360 5.15 -21.73 -3.37
CA GLU A 360 5.26 -21.94 -4.82
C GLU A 360 4.12 -21.25 -5.59
N SER A 361 2.94 -21.11 -4.98
CA SER A 361 1.79 -20.42 -5.57
C SER A 361 2.01 -18.92 -5.80
N THR A 362 3.04 -18.33 -5.19
CA THR A 362 3.37 -16.90 -5.36
C THR A 362 4.09 -16.60 -6.68
N GLY A 363 4.60 -17.63 -7.35
CA GLY A 363 5.29 -17.47 -8.63
C GLY A 363 6.71 -16.90 -8.47
N ARG A 364 7.21 -16.31 -9.57
CA ARG A 364 8.57 -15.77 -9.62
C ARG A 364 8.65 -14.41 -8.96
N TRP A 365 9.68 -14.20 -8.15
CA TRP A 365 9.91 -12.91 -7.51
C TRP A 365 11.40 -12.56 -7.38
N LEU A 366 11.68 -11.27 -7.25
CA LEU A 366 12.98 -10.70 -6.92
C LEU A 366 12.80 -9.71 -5.78
N LEU A 367 13.43 -9.98 -4.64
CA LEU A 367 13.39 -9.14 -3.45
C LEU A 367 14.71 -8.39 -3.32
N VAL A 368 14.65 -7.07 -3.20
CA VAL A 368 15.81 -6.19 -3.11
C VAL A 368 15.86 -5.55 -1.73
N PHE A 369 17.01 -5.62 -1.08
CA PHE A 369 17.32 -4.85 0.12
C PHE A 369 18.40 -3.82 -0.21
N ASP A 370 18.01 -2.56 -0.23
CA ASP A 370 18.92 -1.46 -0.58
C ASP A 370 19.53 -0.81 0.67
N ASN A 371 20.82 -0.50 0.64
CA ASN A 371 21.60 0.03 1.76
C ASN A 371 21.62 -0.87 3.00
N ALA A 372 21.81 -2.17 2.79
CA ALA A 372 22.00 -3.16 3.85
C ALA A 372 23.38 -3.00 4.50
N ASP A 373 23.62 -1.91 5.22
CA ASP A 373 24.94 -1.56 5.80
C ASP A 373 25.07 -1.96 7.28
N ASP A 374 23.96 -2.00 8.03
CA ASP A 374 23.95 -2.33 9.46
C ASP A 374 24.06 -3.85 9.72
N ILE A 375 25.28 -4.33 9.97
CA ILE A 375 25.54 -5.75 10.25
C ILE A 375 24.79 -6.29 11.48
N ASP A 376 24.53 -5.46 12.50
CA ASP A 376 23.92 -5.92 13.75
C ASP A 376 22.42 -6.18 13.54
N MET A 377 21.76 -5.38 12.70
CA MET A 377 20.39 -5.64 12.23
C MET A 377 20.30 -6.97 11.47
N TRP A 378 21.30 -7.32 10.67
CA TRP A 378 21.27 -8.50 9.82
C TRP A 378 21.63 -9.80 10.53
N ILE A 379 22.61 -9.78 11.43
CA ILE A 379 23.30 -11.00 11.89
C ILE A 379 23.29 -11.15 13.42
N ALA A 380 22.79 -10.16 14.17
CA ALA A 380 22.68 -10.13 15.64
C ALA A 380 23.76 -10.94 16.38
N LYS A 381 24.79 -10.26 16.90
CA LYS A 381 25.65 -10.90 17.90
C LYS A 381 24.76 -11.39 19.04
N ALA A 382 24.87 -12.66 19.42
CA ALA A 382 24.30 -13.18 20.65
C ALA A 382 24.76 -12.27 21.80
N ARG A 383 23.91 -11.31 22.21
CA ARG A 383 24.17 -10.49 23.40
C ARG A 383 24.00 -11.44 24.57
N SER A 384 25.13 -11.95 25.06
CA SER A 384 25.22 -12.71 26.30
C SER A 384 24.62 -11.87 27.42
N GLY A 385 23.37 -12.16 27.82
CA GLY A 385 22.75 -11.54 29.00
C GLY A 385 21.27 -11.16 28.88
N LEU A 386 20.65 -11.16 27.71
CA LEU A 386 19.20 -10.91 27.59
C LEU A 386 18.41 -12.23 27.65
N GLN A 387 17.46 -12.31 28.60
CA GLN A 387 16.55 -13.44 28.75
C GLN A 387 15.83 -13.75 27.43
N ALA A 388 15.75 -15.04 27.11
CA ALA A 388 15.02 -15.55 25.94
C ALA A 388 13.54 -15.17 26.04
N GLY A 389 13.14 -14.11 25.33
CA GLY A 389 11.75 -13.66 25.30
C GLY A 389 11.49 -12.28 24.68
N GLN A 390 12.50 -11.39 24.62
CA GLN A 390 12.30 -10.00 24.13
C GLN A 390 13.38 -9.49 23.15
N GLY A 391 14.10 -10.38 22.46
CA GLY A 391 15.05 -10.01 21.40
C GLY A 391 14.45 -10.27 20.01
N SER A 392 14.33 -9.24 19.18
CA SER A 392 13.98 -9.41 17.75
C SER A 392 15.00 -10.34 17.07
N ARG A 393 14.53 -11.31 16.27
CA ARG A 393 15.42 -12.22 15.53
C ARG A 393 16.27 -11.43 14.51
N PRO A 394 17.48 -11.88 14.17
CA PRO A 394 18.26 -11.23 13.11
C PRO A 394 17.51 -11.24 11.78
N LEU A 395 17.66 -10.19 10.97
CA LEU A 395 16.91 -10.03 9.72
C LEU A 395 17.15 -11.18 8.72
N ILE A 396 18.34 -11.78 8.75
CA ILE A 396 18.69 -12.93 7.90
C ILE A 396 17.72 -14.12 8.08
N ASP A 397 17.11 -14.28 9.26
CA ASP A 397 16.17 -15.35 9.57
C ASP A 397 14.79 -15.13 8.95
N TYR A 398 14.49 -13.90 8.52
CA TYR A 398 13.25 -13.52 7.84
C TYR A 398 13.34 -13.61 6.33
N LEU A 399 14.49 -14.00 5.77
CA LEU A 399 14.63 -14.14 4.33
C LEU A 399 13.77 -15.31 3.81
N PRO A 400 12.93 -15.10 2.79
CA PRO A 400 12.13 -16.16 2.19
C PRO A 400 13.00 -17.20 1.48
N LYS A 401 12.48 -18.42 1.38
CA LYS A 401 13.08 -19.53 0.65
C LYS A 401 12.08 -20.02 -0.41
N SER A 402 12.44 -19.88 -1.67
CA SER A 402 11.70 -20.35 -2.85
C SER A 402 12.67 -20.73 -3.98
N LYS A 403 12.32 -21.76 -4.77
CA LYS A 403 13.04 -22.11 -6.02
C LYS A 403 12.79 -21.10 -7.15
N GLN A 404 11.73 -20.30 -7.03
CA GLN A 404 11.32 -19.30 -8.01
C GLN A 404 11.70 -17.87 -7.58
N GLY A 405 12.37 -17.74 -6.44
CA GLY A 405 12.73 -16.47 -5.82
C GLY A 405 14.22 -16.16 -5.90
N ALA A 406 14.53 -14.87 -5.99
CA ALA A 406 15.90 -14.36 -5.91
C ALA A 406 15.96 -13.15 -4.97
N ILE A 407 17.10 -12.96 -4.29
CA ILE A 407 17.31 -11.86 -3.35
C ILE A 407 18.58 -11.10 -3.73
N LEU A 408 18.47 -9.78 -3.82
CA LEU A 408 19.57 -8.89 -4.15
C LEU A 408 19.79 -7.89 -3.01
N PHE A 409 21.04 -7.71 -2.61
CA PHE A 409 21.44 -6.74 -1.58
C PHE A 409 22.32 -5.67 -2.20
N THR A 410 22.16 -4.41 -1.80
CA THR A 410 23.21 -3.39 -1.99
C THR A 410 23.81 -3.05 -0.62
N THR A 411 25.13 -2.98 -0.53
CA THR A 411 25.82 -2.66 0.73
C THR A 411 27.20 -2.05 0.47
N ARG A 412 27.71 -1.31 1.43
CA ARG A 412 29.09 -0.82 1.46
C ARG A 412 30.02 -1.79 2.18
N ASP A 413 29.49 -2.66 3.04
CA ASP A 413 30.30 -3.62 3.82
C ASP A 413 30.45 -4.96 3.09
N ARG A 414 31.62 -5.18 2.50
CA ARG A 414 31.97 -6.47 1.85
C ARG A 414 31.82 -7.67 2.79
N ARG A 415 32.10 -7.53 4.09
CA ARG A 415 31.98 -8.65 5.04
C ARG A 415 30.52 -9.05 5.22
N LEU A 416 29.62 -8.07 5.29
CA LEU A 416 28.18 -8.33 5.35
C LEU A 416 27.69 -8.98 4.06
N ALA A 417 28.14 -8.48 2.90
CA ALA A 417 27.82 -9.07 1.60
C ALA A 417 28.19 -10.55 1.51
N VAL A 418 29.41 -10.92 1.93
CA VAL A 418 29.86 -12.32 1.98
C VAL A 418 28.98 -13.16 2.91
N LYS A 419 28.54 -12.61 4.04
CA LYS A 419 27.63 -13.34 4.95
C LYS A 419 26.22 -13.51 4.38
N LEU A 420 25.72 -12.55 3.60
CA LEU A 420 24.36 -12.59 3.01
C LEU A 420 24.28 -13.41 1.71
N ALA A 421 25.29 -13.29 0.84
CA ALA A 421 25.29 -13.83 -0.53
C ALA A 421 26.40 -14.87 -0.79
N GLN A 422 27.24 -15.18 0.21
CA GLN A 422 28.33 -16.16 0.10
C GLN A 422 29.30 -15.82 -1.04
N GLN A 423 29.28 -16.62 -2.12
CA GLN A 423 30.18 -16.46 -3.27
C GLN A 423 29.65 -15.48 -4.32
N ASN A 424 28.35 -15.13 -4.27
CA ASN A 424 27.70 -14.25 -5.24
C ASN A 424 27.84 -12.77 -4.85
N VAL A 425 29.07 -12.32 -4.64
CA VAL A 425 29.38 -10.93 -4.31
C VAL A 425 29.98 -10.26 -5.54
N MET A 426 29.33 -9.19 -6.00
CA MET A 426 29.79 -8.37 -7.12
C MET A 426 30.27 -7.01 -6.60
N GLU A 427 31.54 -6.72 -6.83
CA GLU A 427 32.13 -5.42 -6.52
C GLU A 427 31.95 -4.47 -7.70
N VAL A 428 31.42 -3.28 -7.42
CA VAL A 428 31.20 -2.22 -8.40
C VAL A 428 32.40 -1.28 -8.36
N PRO A 429 33.25 -1.27 -9.40
CA PRO A 429 34.36 -0.33 -9.47
C PRO A 429 33.87 1.08 -9.76
N GLU A 430 34.76 2.07 -9.68
CA GLU A 430 34.55 3.40 -10.25
C GLU A 430 34.20 3.33 -11.75
N MET A 431 33.67 4.43 -12.30
CA MET A 431 33.31 4.47 -13.72
C MET A 431 34.58 4.47 -14.59
N GLY A 432 34.49 3.85 -15.77
CA GLY A 432 35.48 4.10 -16.82
C GLY A 432 35.32 5.51 -17.38
N GLU A 433 36.42 6.08 -17.88
CA GLU A 433 36.48 7.45 -18.41
C GLU A 433 35.35 7.77 -19.40
N ASP A 434 35.13 6.91 -20.40
CA ASP A 434 34.07 7.10 -21.40
C ASP A 434 32.67 7.19 -20.78
N ALA A 435 32.38 6.32 -19.80
CA ALA A 435 31.07 6.29 -19.15
C ALA A 435 30.87 7.49 -18.22
N ALA A 436 31.94 7.96 -17.58
CA ALA A 436 31.96 9.13 -16.72
C ALA A 436 31.76 10.42 -17.52
N ALA A 437 32.43 10.56 -18.67
CA ALA A 437 32.25 11.67 -19.59
C ALA A 437 30.82 11.73 -20.13
N GLN A 438 30.25 10.59 -20.54
CA GLN A 438 28.85 10.50 -20.97
C GLN A 438 27.87 10.86 -19.84
N LEU A 439 28.17 10.51 -18.59
CA LEU A 439 27.32 10.89 -17.46
C LEU A 439 27.35 12.41 -17.25
N LEU A 440 28.54 13.00 -17.25
CA LEU A 440 28.72 14.45 -17.12
C LEU A 440 27.97 15.19 -18.24
N GLU A 441 28.16 14.78 -19.49
CA GLU A 441 27.47 15.33 -20.66
C GLU A 441 25.94 15.30 -20.50
N LYS A 442 25.39 14.17 -20.04
CA LYS A 442 23.94 14.02 -19.81
C LYS A 442 23.40 14.82 -18.63
N CYS A 443 24.26 15.25 -17.70
CA CYS A 443 23.86 16.01 -16.52
C CYS A 443 23.96 17.52 -16.73
N LEU A 444 24.80 18.00 -17.65
CA LEU A 444 24.95 19.42 -17.95
C LEU A 444 23.78 19.93 -18.82
N VAL A 445 23.29 21.13 -18.49
CA VAL A 445 22.28 21.82 -19.32
C VAL A 445 22.90 22.28 -20.65
N ASP A 446 24.15 22.75 -20.61
CA ASP A 446 24.94 23.04 -21.81
C ASP A 446 25.96 21.91 -22.07
N SER A 447 25.61 20.96 -22.94
CA SER A 447 26.48 19.85 -23.30
C SER A 447 27.72 20.27 -24.10
N ARG A 448 27.83 21.53 -24.55
CA ARG A 448 29.04 22.02 -25.23
C ARG A 448 30.21 22.18 -24.28
N LEU A 449 29.97 22.29 -22.97
CA LEU A 449 31.01 22.48 -21.96
C LEU A 449 32.00 21.30 -21.93
N VAL A 450 31.56 20.07 -22.25
CA VAL A 450 32.43 18.88 -22.34
C VAL A 450 33.29 18.82 -23.62
N GLN A 451 33.22 19.81 -24.51
CA GLN A 451 34.08 19.85 -25.71
C GLN A 451 35.56 20.06 -25.37
N SER A 452 35.87 20.71 -24.25
CA SER A 452 37.24 20.74 -23.72
C SER A 452 37.59 19.37 -23.14
N ARG A 453 38.19 18.51 -23.97
CA ARG A 453 38.64 17.17 -23.54
C ARG A 453 39.62 17.25 -22.37
N GLN A 454 40.49 18.26 -22.36
CA GLN A 454 41.49 18.43 -21.32
C GLN A 454 40.85 18.72 -19.96
N ASP A 455 39.96 19.72 -19.89
CA ASP A 455 39.32 20.12 -18.63
C ASP A 455 38.33 19.05 -18.16
N THR A 456 37.63 18.40 -19.10
CA THR A 456 36.73 17.29 -18.81
C THR A 456 37.49 16.11 -18.19
N SER A 457 38.57 15.62 -18.81
CA SER A 457 39.36 14.53 -18.26
C SER A 457 40.02 14.92 -16.93
N ALA A 458 40.48 16.16 -16.79
CA ALA A 458 41.04 16.66 -15.54
C ALA A 458 40.00 16.66 -14.41
N LEU A 459 38.80 17.20 -14.65
CA LEU A 459 37.70 17.20 -13.68
C LEU A 459 37.31 15.77 -13.28
N LEU A 460 37.08 14.88 -14.24
CA LEU A 460 36.68 13.50 -13.94
C LEU A 460 37.74 12.75 -13.13
N LEU A 461 39.02 13.02 -13.38
CA LEU A 461 40.12 12.49 -12.58
C LEU A 461 40.11 13.05 -11.15
N GLN A 462 39.85 14.35 -10.95
CA GLN A 462 39.71 14.94 -9.61
C GLN A 462 38.55 14.30 -8.84
N LEU A 463 37.44 14.07 -9.52
CA LEU A 463 36.23 13.44 -8.97
C LEU A 463 36.34 11.92 -8.87
N THR A 464 37.53 11.34 -9.12
CA THR A 464 37.80 9.89 -9.03
C THR A 464 36.85 9.02 -9.85
N TYR A 465 36.30 9.57 -10.94
CA TYR A 465 35.27 8.92 -11.77
C TYR A 465 34.07 8.41 -10.96
N LEU A 466 33.76 9.06 -9.83
CA LEU A 466 32.66 8.68 -8.96
C LEU A 466 31.36 9.29 -9.49
N PRO A 467 30.34 8.49 -9.85
CA PRO A 467 29.10 9.00 -10.43
C PRO A 467 28.44 10.07 -9.57
N LEU A 468 28.45 9.87 -8.24
CA LEU A 468 27.82 10.82 -7.33
C LEU A 468 28.51 12.19 -7.35
N ALA A 469 29.84 12.21 -7.38
CA ALA A 469 30.62 13.45 -7.41
C ALA A 469 30.47 14.16 -8.75
N ILE A 470 30.36 13.40 -9.85
CA ILE A 470 30.08 13.94 -11.19
C ILE A 470 28.71 14.61 -11.26
N VAL A 471 27.67 13.96 -10.72
CA VAL A 471 26.31 14.54 -10.71
C VAL A 471 26.26 15.80 -9.85
N GLN A 472 26.93 15.82 -8.70
CA GLN A 472 27.03 17.01 -7.84
C GLN A 472 27.76 18.16 -8.54
N ALA A 473 28.92 17.88 -9.16
CA ALA A 473 29.66 18.88 -9.93
C ALA A 473 28.82 19.47 -11.07
N ALA A 474 28.12 18.62 -11.82
CA ALA A 474 27.23 19.08 -12.89
C ALA A 474 26.07 19.95 -12.36
N ALA A 475 25.48 19.60 -11.21
CA ALA A 475 24.44 20.40 -10.58
C ALA A 475 24.96 21.79 -10.20
N TYR A 476 26.11 21.87 -9.54
CA TYR A 476 26.75 23.14 -9.17
C TYR A 476 27.06 24.00 -10.41
N ILE A 477 27.63 23.39 -11.45
CA ILE A 477 27.93 24.06 -12.73
C ILE A 477 26.65 24.63 -13.35
N ASN A 478 25.56 23.86 -13.37
CA ASN A 478 24.28 24.28 -13.94
C ASN A 478 23.64 25.43 -13.14
N GLU A 479 23.66 25.35 -11.80
CA GLU A 479 23.04 26.33 -10.91
C GLU A 479 23.76 27.68 -10.94
N ASN A 480 25.09 27.65 -11.04
CA ASN A 480 25.93 28.85 -11.02
C ASN A 480 26.26 29.38 -12.43
N GLY A 481 26.00 28.59 -13.48
CA GLY A 481 26.27 28.98 -14.87
C GLY A 481 27.75 29.21 -15.18
N ILE A 482 28.63 28.39 -14.58
CA ILE A 482 30.10 28.51 -14.71
C ILE A 482 30.67 27.49 -15.71
N GLU A 483 31.93 27.66 -16.12
CA GLU A 483 32.61 26.68 -16.99
C GLU A 483 33.21 25.52 -16.17
N ILE A 484 33.56 24.41 -16.84
CA ILE A 484 34.24 23.26 -16.20
C ILE A 484 35.57 23.69 -15.57
N ALA A 485 36.31 24.57 -16.22
CA ALA A 485 37.60 25.07 -15.74
C ALA A 485 37.47 25.89 -14.45
N ASP A 486 36.37 26.63 -14.28
CA ASP A 486 36.10 27.41 -13.07
C ASP A 486 35.82 26.45 -11.90
N TYR A 487 34.97 25.45 -12.11
CA TYR A 487 34.70 24.43 -11.09
C TYR A 487 35.94 23.61 -10.72
N LEU A 488 36.77 23.27 -11.72
CA LEU A 488 38.05 22.59 -11.48
C LEU A 488 38.99 23.43 -10.61
N SER A 489 38.98 24.76 -10.77
CA SER A 489 39.77 25.66 -9.93
C SER A 489 39.30 25.65 -8.47
N LEU A 490 37.99 25.55 -8.22
CA LEU A 490 37.44 25.38 -6.87
C LEU A 490 37.85 24.06 -6.22
N LEU A 491 37.93 22.96 -6.99
CA LEU A 491 38.39 21.65 -6.50
C LEU A 491 39.89 21.59 -6.21
N LEU A 492 40.65 22.58 -6.64
CA LEU A 492 42.09 22.71 -6.42
C LEU A 492 42.42 23.78 -5.35
N ASP A 493 41.40 24.34 -4.70
CA ASP A 493 41.55 25.30 -3.60
C ASP A 493 41.91 24.58 -2.28
N GLN A 494 41.89 25.32 -1.17
CA GLN A 494 42.18 24.79 0.17
C GLN A 494 41.20 23.67 0.55
N GLU A 495 41.69 22.66 1.29
CA GLU A 495 40.90 21.47 1.65
C GLU A 495 39.57 21.81 2.35
N GLU A 496 39.56 22.82 3.22
CA GLU A 496 38.35 23.29 3.91
C GLU A 496 37.26 23.76 2.92
N GLU A 497 37.64 24.51 1.89
CA GLU A 497 36.73 25.00 0.85
C GLU A 497 36.25 23.86 -0.06
N VAL A 498 37.13 22.89 -0.37
CA VAL A 498 36.76 21.70 -1.13
C VAL A 498 35.76 20.84 -0.35
N ILE A 499 35.93 20.69 0.97
CA ILE A 499 34.97 19.99 1.82
C ILE A 499 33.64 20.73 1.85
N HIS A 500 33.65 22.07 1.95
CA HIS A 500 32.44 22.88 1.90
C HIS A 500 31.70 22.65 0.57
N LEU A 501 32.41 22.72 -0.56
CA LEU A 501 31.88 22.47 -1.90
C LEU A 501 31.31 21.05 -2.06
N LEU A 502 32.02 20.03 -1.55
CA LEU A 502 31.57 18.63 -1.59
C LEU A 502 30.44 18.32 -0.59
N SER A 503 30.19 19.23 0.35
CA SER A 503 29.10 19.18 1.32
C SER A 503 27.86 19.96 0.89
N GLU A 504 27.89 20.64 -0.26
CA GLU A 504 26.71 21.34 -0.77
C GLU A 504 25.60 20.36 -1.18
N GLU A 505 24.37 20.71 -0.80
CA GLU A 505 23.18 19.94 -1.13
C GLU A 505 22.78 20.15 -2.59
N PHE A 506 22.31 19.09 -3.24
CA PHE A 506 21.74 19.15 -4.58
C PHE A 506 20.56 18.17 -4.69
N GLU A 507 19.65 18.46 -5.64
CA GLU A 507 18.49 17.60 -5.90
C GLU A 507 18.84 16.44 -6.84
N ASP A 508 18.40 15.23 -6.50
CA ASP A 508 18.53 14.03 -7.33
C ASP A 508 17.31 13.11 -7.15
N ASP A 509 16.50 12.99 -8.19
CA ASP A 509 15.29 12.16 -8.24
C ASP A 509 15.55 10.66 -8.01
N GLY A 510 16.81 10.21 -8.11
CA GLY A 510 17.24 8.85 -7.83
C GLY A 510 17.34 8.49 -6.34
N ARG A 511 16.85 9.34 -5.44
CA ARG A 511 17.05 9.22 -3.98
C ARG A 511 15.76 9.24 -3.17
N TYR A 512 15.84 8.75 -1.93
CA TYR A 512 14.74 8.83 -0.99
C TYR A 512 14.43 10.31 -0.68
N ARG A 513 13.17 10.74 -0.83
CA ARG A 513 12.73 12.15 -0.75
C ARG A 513 13.16 12.91 0.52
N ASN A 514 13.51 12.21 1.60
CA ASN A 514 13.90 12.80 2.88
C ASN A 514 15.39 12.58 3.22
N VAL A 515 16.20 12.12 2.26
CA VAL A 515 17.62 11.81 2.46
C VAL A 515 18.47 12.76 1.61
N LYS A 516 18.88 13.86 2.22
CA LYS A 516 19.87 14.79 1.65
C LYS A 516 21.26 14.32 2.04
N ASN A 517 22.06 13.89 1.07
CA ASN A 517 23.42 13.40 1.32
C ASN A 517 24.39 13.86 0.21
N PRO A 518 25.02 15.02 0.38
CA PRO A 518 26.22 15.39 -0.36
C PRO A 518 27.26 14.25 -0.36
N VAL A 519 28.19 14.29 -1.31
CA VAL A 519 29.25 13.29 -1.44
C VAL A 519 30.02 13.10 -0.12
N ALA A 520 30.40 14.20 0.55
CA ALA A 520 31.13 14.17 1.82
C ALA A 520 30.35 13.47 2.94
N THR A 521 29.05 13.77 3.09
CA THR A 521 28.17 13.14 4.10
C THR A 521 28.06 11.63 3.90
N THR A 522 28.08 11.19 2.64
CA THR A 522 28.01 9.76 2.32
C THR A 522 29.19 9.01 2.93
N TRP A 523 30.41 9.54 2.87
CA TRP A 523 31.57 8.89 3.47
C TRP A 523 31.65 9.07 4.98
N LEU A 524 31.23 10.23 5.50
CA LEU A 524 31.15 10.47 6.93
C LEU A 524 30.31 9.38 7.64
N ILE A 525 29.16 9.02 7.09
CA ILE A 525 28.31 7.94 7.62
C ILE A 525 29.07 6.61 7.68
N SER A 526 29.82 6.27 6.62
CA SER A 526 30.62 5.04 6.59
C SER A 526 31.80 5.09 7.57
N PHE A 527 32.43 6.25 7.76
CA PHE A 527 33.46 6.44 8.76
C PHE A 527 32.93 6.28 10.18
N GLU A 528 31.76 6.82 10.50
CA GLU A 528 31.14 6.64 11.81
C GLU A 528 30.84 5.17 12.11
N GLN A 529 30.37 4.41 11.11
CA GLN A 529 30.17 2.96 11.22
C GLN A 529 31.48 2.21 11.48
N VAL A 530 32.57 2.58 10.78
CA VAL A 530 33.90 2.02 11.02
C VAL A 530 34.35 2.34 12.45
N ARG A 531 34.26 3.60 12.88
CA ARG A 531 34.67 4.07 14.21
C ARG A 531 33.94 3.35 15.34
N GLN A 532 32.64 3.12 15.20
CA GLN A 532 31.85 2.38 16.18
C GLN A 532 32.24 0.89 16.27
N ARG A 533 32.60 0.28 15.13
CA ARG A 533 32.80 -1.17 15.03
C ARG A 533 34.23 -1.62 15.26
N ASP A 534 35.19 -0.84 14.77
CA ASP A 534 36.60 -1.17 14.73
C ASP A 534 37.45 0.09 14.99
N PRO A 535 37.66 0.45 16.26
CA PRO A 535 38.38 1.66 16.64
C PRO A 535 39.80 1.73 16.06
N LEU A 536 40.48 0.58 15.91
CA LEU A 536 41.81 0.52 15.31
C LEU A 536 41.78 0.83 13.81
N ALA A 537 40.74 0.39 13.10
CA ALA A 537 40.55 0.78 11.70
C ALA A 537 40.35 2.29 11.55
N ALA A 538 39.59 2.92 12.46
CA ALA A 538 39.43 4.36 12.47
C ALA A 538 40.75 5.09 12.76
N GLU A 539 41.55 4.60 13.71
CA GLU A 539 42.88 5.13 14.00
C GLU A 539 43.82 5.02 12.78
N TYR A 540 43.78 3.90 12.06
CA TYR A 540 44.54 3.74 10.81
C TYR A 540 44.10 4.73 9.74
N LEU A 541 42.79 4.95 9.62
CA LEU A 541 42.28 5.93 8.65
C LEU A 541 42.71 7.36 9.02
N SER A 542 42.62 7.74 10.31
CA SER A 542 43.11 9.04 10.80
C SER A 542 44.61 9.21 10.57
N PHE A 543 45.42 8.16 10.75
CA PHE A 543 46.85 8.22 10.42
C PHE A 543 47.08 8.39 8.92
N MET A 544 46.39 7.61 8.08
CA MET A 544 46.56 7.65 6.62
C MET A 544 46.09 8.99 6.02
N ALA A 545 45.17 9.70 6.67
CA ALA A 545 44.77 11.06 6.29
C ALA A 545 45.86 12.12 6.55
N CYS A 546 46.93 11.79 7.28
CA CYS A 546 48.03 12.71 7.58
C CYS A 546 49.28 12.47 6.73
N VAL A 547 49.24 11.57 5.76
CA VAL A 547 50.38 11.18 4.90
C VAL A 547 49.95 11.11 3.44
N GLU A 548 50.92 11.00 2.52
CA GLU A 548 50.61 10.81 1.09
C GLU A 548 49.62 9.64 0.90
N PRO A 549 48.44 9.85 0.26
CA PRO A 549 47.38 8.85 0.18
C PRO A 549 47.73 7.61 -0.63
N LYS A 550 48.86 7.57 -1.34
CA LYS A 550 49.30 6.43 -2.14
C LYS A 550 50.58 5.80 -1.60
N ASP A 551 50.71 4.50 -1.85
CA ASP A 551 51.88 3.69 -1.53
C ASP A 551 52.26 3.74 -0.04
N ILE A 552 51.26 3.73 0.84
CA ILE A 552 51.46 3.79 2.30
C ILE A 552 51.92 2.41 2.78
N PRO A 553 53.18 2.23 3.24
CA PRO A 553 53.65 0.94 3.73
C PRO A 553 52.88 0.53 4.99
N GLN A 554 52.41 -0.72 5.06
CA GLN A 554 51.68 -1.21 6.24
C GLN A 554 52.51 -1.13 7.53
N SER A 555 53.84 -1.11 7.42
CA SER A 555 54.75 -0.94 8.55
C SER A 555 54.75 0.46 9.18
N LEU A 556 54.20 1.47 8.50
CA LEU A 556 54.05 2.82 9.05
C LEU A 556 52.80 2.97 9.93
N LEU A 557 51.84 2.06 9.81
CA LEU A 557 50.61 2.13 10.59
C LEU A 557 50.91 1.92 12.09
N PRO A 558 50.16 2.58 13.00
CA PRO A 558 50.28 2.36 14.43
C PRO A 558 50.18 0.86 14.79
N PRO A 559 51.01 0.34 15.71
CA PRO A 559 50.98 -1.07 16.06
C PRO A 559 49.64 -1.42 16.72
N GLY A 560 48.99 -2.48 16.23
CA GLY A 560 47.76 -2.97 16.84
C GLY A 560 48.04 -3.82 18.08
N PRO A 561 47.02 -4.11 18.91
CA PRO A 561 47.20 -4.94 20.10
C PRO A 561 47.61 -6.38 19.78
N THR A 562 47.28 -6.88 18.57
CA THR A 562 47.73 -8.17 18.05
C THR A 562 47.77 -8.13 16.53
N ARG A 563 48.60 -8.97 15.89
CA ARG A 563 48.64 -9.10 14.42
C ARG A 563 47.28 -9.43 13.80
N LYS A 564 46.48 -10.25 14.50
CA LYS A 564 45.10 -10.55 14.08
C LYS A 564 44.25 -9.29 14.01
N LYS A 565 44.35 -8.40 15.00
CA LYS A 565 43.59 -7.15 15.06
C LYS A 565 44.00 -6.16 13.98
N GLU A 566 45.28 -6.08 13.64
CA GLU A 566 45.78 -5.28 12.52
C GLU A 566 45.20 -5.76 11.18
N ILE A 567 45.24 -7.07 10.95
CA ILE A 567 44.66 -7.69 9.74
C ILE A 567 43.15 -7.47 9.70
N GLU A 568 42.47 -7.59 10.84
CA GLU A 568 41.04 -7.29 10.96
C GLU A 568 40.75 -5.81 10.65
N ALA A 569 41.54 -4.86 11.16
CA ALA A 569 41.37 -3.42 10.92
C ALA A 569 41.57 -3.04 9.45
N ILE A 570 42.67 -3.47 8.84
CA ILE A 570 42.93 -3.30 7.39
C ILE A 570 41.84 -3.99 6.56
N GLY A 571 41.39 -5.17 7.01
CA GLY A 571 40.26 -5.87 6.40
C GLY A 571 38.93 -5.12 6.54
N THR A 572 38.72 -4.34 7.60
CA THR A 572 37.54 -3.48 7.79
C THR A 572 37.58 -2.33 6.80
N LEU A 573 38.68 -1.58 6.72
CA LEU A 573 38.81 -0.46 5.79
C LEU A 573 38.67 -0.88 4.33
N SER A 574 39.29 -2.00 3.96
CA SER A 574 39.14 -2.59 2.63
C SER A 574 37.72 -3.07 2.37
N ALA A 575 37.00 -3.56 3.39
CA ALA A 575 35.61 -3.98 3.23
C ALA A 575 34.66 -2.82 2.91
N TYR A 576 34.95 -1.61 3.40
CA TYR A 576 34.22 -0.38 3.06
C TYR A 576 34.70 0.30 1.77
N SER A 577 35.69 -0.30 1.07
CA SER A 577 36.34 0.27 -0.11
C SER A 577 37.05 1.61 0.13
N PHE A 578 37.39 1.94 1.39
CA PHE A 578 38.16 3.15 1.70
C PHE A 578 39.62 3.01 1.29
N ILE A 579 40.16 1.79 1.31
CA ILE A 579 41.53 1.51 0.90
C ILE A 579 41.59 0.40 -0.15
N THR A 580 42.59 0.50 -1.02
CA THR A 580 43.02 -0.57 -1.91
C THR A 580 44.31 -1.19 -1.37
N LYS A 581 44.35 -2.53 -1.32
CA LYS A 581 45.56 -3.25 -0.90
C LYS A 581 46.47 -3.46 -2.09
N ARG A 582 47.78 -3.26 -1.88
CA ARG A 582 48.84 -3.60 -2.82
C ARG A 582 49.61 -4.80 -2.24
N PRO A 583 49.21 -6.05 -2.55
CA PRO A 583 49.73 -7.22 -1.84
C PRO A 583 51.22 -7.46 -2.09
N ILE A 584 51.69 -7.12 -3.29
CA ILE A 584 53.09 -7.28 -3.71
C ILE A 584 53.99 -6.35 -2.90
N ASP A 585 53.55 -5.11 -2.70
CA ASP A 585 54.35 -4.04 -2.09
C ASP A 585 54.15 -3.97 -0.55
N MET A 586 53.24 -4.78 0.01
CA MET A 586 52.75 -4.65 1.39
C MET A 586 52.33 -3.20 1.74
N ALA A 587 51.78 -2.50 0.76
CA ALA A 587 51.35 -1.11 0.85
C ALA A 587 49.83 -0.97 0.69
N LEU A 588 49.31 0.21 1.03
CA LEU A 588 47.92 0.58 0.96
C LEU A 588 47.77 1.91 0.20
N ASP A 589 46.72 2.02 -0.60
CA ASP A 589 46.29 3.29 -1.20
C ASP A 589 44.97 3.70 -0.51
N LEU A 590 44.90 4.92 0.02
CA LEU A 590 43.68 5.56 0.54
C LEU A 590 42.95 6.27 -0.62
N HIS A 591 41.63 6.08 -0.70
CA HIS A 591 40.83 6.74 -1.72
C HIS A 591 40.93 8.27 -1.56
N ARG A 592 41.27 9.00 -2.63
CA ARG A 592 41.60 10.43 -2.57
C ARG A 592 40.52 11.27 -1.87
N LEU A 593 39.26 11.13 -2.26
CA LEU A 593 38.19 11.93 -1.66
C LEU A 593 37.79 11.48 -0.24
N VAL A 594 38.33 10.36 0.24
CA VAL A 594 38.23 9.91 1.65
C VAL A 594 39.42 10.42 2.47
N HIS A 595 40.53 10.79 1.81
CA HIS A 595 41.69 11.40 2.44
C HIS A 595 41.45 12.87 2.78
N LEU A 596 40.74 13.60 1.89
CA LEU A 596 40.13 14.90 2.21
C LEU A 596 39.12 14.73 3.35
#